data_AF-A0A7W2YWQ2-F1
#
_entry.id   AF-A0A7W2YWQ2-F1
#
_cell.length_a   1.000
_cell.length_b   1.000
_cell.length_c   1.000
_cell.angle_alpha   90.00
_cell.angle_beta   90.00
_cell.angle_gamma   90.00
#
_symmetry.space_group_name_H-M   'P 1'
#
loop_
_entity.id
_entity.type
_entity.pdbx_description
1 polymer ?
#
loop_
_entity_poly.entity_id
_entity_poly.type
_entity_poly.pdbx_seq_one_letter_code
_entity_poly.pdbx_strand_id
1 'polypeptide(L)'
;VGNEIDWNAAGATSIQVTNREYDDLVPAFDWFHYPGVTAPYTKVTTQSSPSNRGSFTGGVSDGRYGASVFTLDRFSTTGRKSYFYFDDEMVALGAGISSTSQHAVHTTVNQGAARPNASVGGKAVRPGTDSAATGASWAYNDEIGYVFPEGGPLKVSNKEQTGSWLDRDPVKRNAFTLFFDHGTTPDGAKYAYVLLPGATPEKVRSYAAKPVVKILRNDEQVQAVRHPRLRLTMATFHAAGSLDLGSGRTLRVDQPAIIMLDEDGSSAVVSVANPDQPGLTVSVTLAAPGRTRRAGFPLGAGPNLGKTVTQPLR
;
A
#
# COMPACT_ATOMS: atom_id res chain seq x y z
N VAL A 1 0.85 25.67 -6.36
CA VAL A 1 2.15 25.07 -6.75
C VAL A 1 2.78 24.56 -5.49
N GLY A 2 3.01 23.25 -5.39
CA GLY A 2 3.53 22.67 -4.17
C GLY A 2 3.11 21.23 -3.98
N ASN A 3 3.80 20.60 -3.05
CA ASN A 3 3.68 19.19 -2.70
C ASN A 3 2.22 18.72 -2.44
N GLU A 4 1.35 19.62 -1.96
CA GLU A 4 -0.07 19.35 -1.71
C GLU A 4 -0.84 18.86 -2.95
N ILE A 5 -0.57 19.45 -4.12
CA ILE A 5 -1.21 19.13 -5.40
C ILE A 5 -0.49 17.97 -6.07
N ASP A 6 0.83 17.92 -5.93
CA ASP A 6 1.64 16.97 -6.68
C ASP A 6 1.59 15.56 -6.11
N TRP A 7 1.60 15.42 -4.78
CA TRP A 7 1.75 14.12 -4.14
C TRP A 7 0.42 13.44 -3.81
N ASN A 8 -0.70 14.17 -3.72
CA ASN A 8 -1.99 13.56 -3.43
C ASN A 8 -2.45 12.52 -4.49
N ALA A 9 -1.93 12.62 -5.72
CA ALA A 9 -2.18 11.68 -6.82
C ALA A 9 -1.15 10.53 -6.92
N ALA A 10 -0.18 10.44 -6.00
CA ALA A 10 0.93 9.48 -6.06
C ALA A 10 0.69 8.23 -5.18
N GLY A 11 -0.51 7.66 -5.28
CA GLY A 11 -0.91 6.48 -4.50
C GLY A 11 -1.13 6.79 -3.01
N ALA A 12 -1.70 7.97 -2.72
CA ALA A 12 -2.05 8.39 -1.37
C ALA A 12 -3.15 7.50 -0.74
N THR A 13 -3.13 7.34 0.58
CA THR A 13 -4.10 6.55 1.34
C THR A 13 -4.82 7.44 2.36
N SER A 14 -6.14 7.51 2.31
CA SER A 14 -6.95 8.12 3.37
C SER A 14 -7.41 7.04 4.34
N ILE A 15 -7.04 7.16 5.61
CA ILE A 15 -7.36 6.20 6.68
C ILE A 15 -8.22 6.92 7.71
N GLN A 16 -9.49 6.55 7.79
CA GLN A 16 -10.49 7.20 8.64
C GLN A 16 -11.21 6.16 9.50
N VAL A 17 -11.26 6.39 10.81
CA VAL A 17 -12.05 5.60 11.75
C VAL A 17 -13.15 6.49 12.33
N THR A 18 -12.78 7.70 12.74
CA THR A 18 -13.64 8.73 13.33
C THR A 18 -13.98 9.87 12.36
N ASN A 19 -13.34 9.89 11.18
CA ASN A 19 -13.35 10.96 10.20
C ASN A 19 -12.66 12.27 10.65
N ARG A 20 -11.84 12.23 11.71
CA ARG A 20 -11.12 13.42 12.23
C ARG A 20 -9.60 13.30 12.19
N GLU A 21 -9.08 12.19 11.68
CA GLU A 21 -7.66 11.84 11.71
C GLU A 21 -6.78 12.88 11.01
N TYR A 22 -7.31 13.52 9.96
CA TYR A 22 -6.64 14.52 9.17
C TYR A 22 -7.14 15.94 9.44
N ASP A 23 -8.43 16.13 9.72
CA ASP A 23 -9.06 17.45 9.95
C ASP A 23 -8.34 18.26 11.03
N ASP A 24 -7.92 17.59 12.11
CA ASP A 24 -7.20 18.21 13.22
C ASP A 24 -5.77 18.66 12.84
N LEU A 25 -5.25 18.19 11.70
CA LEU A 25 -3.88 18.41 11.24
C LEU A 25 -3.76 19.23 9.94
N VAL A 26 -4.71 19.15 9.01
CA VAL A 26 -4.61 19.73 7.65
C VAL A 26 -3.99 21.13 7.60
N PRO A 27 -4.37 22.10 8.46
CA PRO A 27 -3.82 23.45 8.36
C PRO A 27 -2.30 23.52 8.61
N ALA A 28 -1.72 22.54 9.30
CA ALA A 28 -0.30 22.42 9.65
C ALA A 28 0.38 21.21 8.98
N PHE A 29 -0.26 20.57 8.01
CA PHE A 29 0.17 19.31 7.41
C PHE A 29 1.55 19.41 6.74
N ASP A 30 2.43 18.43 6.95
CA ASP A 30 3.64 18.29 6.14
C ASP A 30 3.31 17.59 4.82
N TRP A 31 3.12 18.39 3.77
CA TRP A 31 2.79 17.91 2.44
C TRP A 31 3.89 17.05 1.78
N PHE A 32 5.09 16.96 2.34
CA PHE A 32 6.14 16.03 1.89
C PHE A 32 5.88 14.60 2.38
N HIS A 33 5.13 14.44 3.48
CA HIS A 33 4.75 13.16 4.05
C HIS A 33 3.26 12.90 3.87
N TYR A 34 2.79 12.94 2.63
CA TYR A 34 1.40 12.57 2.33
C TYR A 34 1.20 11.07 2.62
N PRO A 35 0.18 10.67 3.42
CA PRO A 35 -0.09 9.28 3.77
C PRO A 35 -0.13 8.36 2.54
N GLY A 36 0.56 7.23 2.61
CA GLY A 36 0.63 6.23 1.54
C GLY A 36 1.65 6.54 0.43
N VAL A 37 2.08 7.78 0.26
CA VAL A 37 2.90 8.19 -0.89
C VAL A 37 4.36 7.75 -0.76
N THR A 38 4.95 7.36 -1.89
CA THR A 38 6.40 7.20 -2.06
C THR A 38 6.95 8.35 -2.90
N ALA A 39 7.82 9.19 -2.34
CA ALA A 39 8.31 10.39 -3.01
C ALA A 39 9.68 10.85 -2.46
N PRO A 40 10.51 11.53 -3.28
CA PRO A 40 11.65 12.28 -2.78
C PRO A 40 11.20 13.39 -1.82
N TYR A 41 11.92 13.55 -0.70
CA TYR A 41 11.71 14.59 0.29
C TYR A 41 12.27 15.94 -0.22
N THR A 42 11.58 16.51 -1.19
CA THR A 42 11.92 17.80 -1.81
C THR A 42 10.68 18.59 -2.19
N LYS A 43 10.83 19.91 -2.32
CA LYS A 43 9.73 20.80 -2.66
C LYS A 43 9.54 20.80 -4.17
N VAL A 44 8.33 20.51 -4.63
CA VAL A 44 7.93 20.77 -6.01
C VAL A 44 7.67 22.26 -6.18
N THR A 45 8.44 22.88 -7.07
CA THR A 45 8.39 24.33 -7.35
C THR A 45 7.80 24.67 -8.72
N THR A 46 7.58 23.66 -9.56
CA THR A 46 7.02 23.85 -10.90
C THR A 46 5.53 23.58 -10.91
N GLN A 47 4.75 24.47 -11.52
CA GLN A 47 3.34 24.22 -11.78
C GLN A 47 3.22 23.22 -12.93
N SER A 48 2.74 22.01 -12.64
CA SER A 48 2.39 21.04 -13.66
C SER A 48 1.14 20.27 -13.26
N SER A 49 0.44 19.74 -14.26
CA SER A 49 -0.55 18.69 -13.97
C SER A 49 0.19 17.50 -13.36
N PRO A 50 -0.35 16.87 -12.30
CA PRO A 50 0.23 15.64 -11.78
C PRO A 50 0.33 14.60 -12.89
N SER A 51 1.55 14.31 -13.35
CA SER A 51 1.81 13.32 -14.40
C SER A 51 2.60 12.17 -13.83
N ASN A 52 2.19 10.94 -14.14
CA ASN A 52 2.87 9.72 -13.77
C ASN A 52 3.06 8.91 -15.05
N ARG A 53 4.29 8.47 -15.33
CA ARG A 53 4.58 7.68 -16.54
C ARG A 53 4.25 6.20 -16.34
N GLY A 54 4.07 5.75 -15.11
CA GLY A 54 3.61 4.40 -14.82
C GLY A 54 2.14 4.25 -15.18
N SER A 55 1.86 3.30 -16.08
CA SER A 55 0.51 3.07 -16.59
C SER A 55 -0.29 2.10 -15.71
N PHE A 56 0.35 1.06 -15.19
CA PHE A 56 -0.32 -0.05 -14.49
C PHE A 56 -0.87 0.38 -13.13
N THR A 57 -2.05 1.00 -13.17
CA THR A 57 -2.76 1.62 -12.05
C THR A 57 -4.25 1.29 -12.13
N GLY A 58 -4.78 0.62 -11.11
CA GLY A 58 -6.17 0.16 -11.09
C GLY A 58 -6.42 -0.82 -9.96
N GLY A 59 -7.42 -1.68 -10.09
CA GLY A 59 -7.72 -2.67 -9.06
C GLY A 59 -8.61 -3.81 -9.52
N VAL A 60 -8.71 -4.82 -8.64
CA VAL A 60 -9.63 -5.95 -8.75
C VAL A 60 -10.52 -5.95 -7.52
N SER A 61 -11.80 -6.27 -7.68
CA SER A 61 -12.73 -6.37 -6.56
C SER A 61 -13.87 -7.34 -6.84
N ASP A 62 -14.30 -8.07 -5.82
CA ASP A 62 -15.53 -8.87 -5.81
C ASP A 62 -16.72 -8.14 -5.15
N GLY A 63 -16.54 -6.86 -4.80
CA GLY A 63 -17.52 -6.04 -4.08
C GLY A 63 -17.37 -6.07 -2.55
N ARG A 64 -16.55 -6.98 -1.99
CA ARG A 64 -16.25 -7.05 -0.56
C ARG A 64 -14.75 -6.91 -0.28
N TYR A 65 -13.94 -7.67 -0.97
CA TYR A 65 -12.47 -7.63 -0.92
C TYR A 65 -11.92 -7.07 -2.22
N GLY A 66 -10.64 -6.73 -2.20
CA GLY A 66 -9.99 -6.24 -3.41
C GLY A 66 -8.50 -5.96 -3.24
N ALA A 67 -7.89 -5.64 -4.36
CA ALA A 67 -6.52 -5.16 -4.41
C ALA A 67 -6.42 -3.98 -5.38
N SER A 68 -5.60 -2.99 -5.02
CA SER A 68 -5.27 -1.84 -5.85
C SER A 68 -3.77 -1.84 -6.15
N VAL A 69 -3.41 -1.35 -7.33
CA VAL A 69 -2.02 -1.18 -7.77
C VAL A 69 -1.80 0.24 -8.26
N PHE A 70 -0.59 0.76 -8.01
CA PHE A 70 -0.07 1.98 -8.60
C PHE A 70 1.40 1.76 -8.96
N THR A 71 1.72 1.86 -10.24
CA THR A 71 3.11 1.89 -10.70
C THR A 71 3.59 3.34 -10.71
N LEU A 72 4.56 3.65 -9.86
CA LEU A 72 5.20 4.95 -9.78
C LEU A 72 6.28 5.05 -10.88
N ASP A 73 6.22 6.12 -11.67
CA ASP A 73 7.34 6.64 -12.48
C ASP A 73 7.16 8.15 -12.58
N ARG A 74 7.71 8.86 -11.59
CA ARG A 74 7.60 10.31 -11.44
C ARG A 74 8.73 10.87 -10.60
N PHE A 75 9.15 12.11 -10.88
CA PHE A 75 10.19 12.82 -10.10
C PHE A 75 11.45 11.96 -9.90
N SER A 76 11.93 11.41 -11.00
CA SER A 76 13.11 10.54 -11.03
C SER A 76 13.02 9.31 -10.15
N THR A 77 11.81 8.91 -9.74
CA THR A 77 11.56 7.81 -8.81
C THR A 77 10.59 6.84 -9.45
N THR A 78 10.94 5.55 -9.41
CA THR A 78 10.10 4.46 -9.86
C THR A 78 9.74 3.54 -8.70
N GLY A 79 8.68 2.75 -8.83
CA GLY A 79 8.30 1.77 -7.82
C GLY A 79 6.96 1.11 -8.11
N ARG A 80 6.72 -0.05 -7.50
CA ARG A 80 5.47 -0.80 -7.61
C ARG A 80 4.79 -0.81 -6.26
N LYS A 81 3.58 -0.26 -6.18
CA LYS A 81 2.81 -0.14 -4.95
C LYS A 81 1.53 -0.97 -5.09
N SER A 82 1.31 -1.91 -4.20
CA SER A 82 0.07 -2.69 -4.14
C SER A 82 -0.56 -2.60 -2.75
N TYR A 83 -1.88 -2.45 -2.71
CA TYR A 83 -2.69 -2.41 -1.50
C TYR A 83 -3.71 -3.54 -1.54
N PHE A 84 -3.81 -4.33 -0.48
CA PHE A 84 -4.67 -5.50 -0.38
C PHE A 84 -5.63 -5.32 0.79
N TYR A 85 -6.93 -5.38 0.53
CA TYR A 85 -7.97 -5.03 1.50
C TYR A 85 -8.71 -6.30 1.96
N PHE A 86 -8.71 -6.54 3.28
CA PHE A 86 -9.43 -7.62 3.94
C PHE A 86 -10.51 -7.05 4.87
N ASP A 87 -11.00 -7.83 5.84
CA ASP A 87 -12.00 -7.36 6.80
C ASP A 87 -11.40 -6.37 7.81
N ASP A 88 -10.38 -6.79 8.56
CA ASP A 88 -9.81 -6.02 9.67
C ASP A 88 -8.51 -5.28 9.30
N GLU A 89 -7.88 -5.66 8.18
CA GLU A 89 -6.58 -5.13 7.80
C GLU A 89 -6.45 -4.75 6.32
N MET A 90 -5.57 -3.78 6.09
CA MET A 90 -5.04 -3.47 4.76
C MET A 90 -3.55 -3.77 4.76
N VAL A 91 -3.07 -4.55 3.79
CA VAL A 91 -1.63 -4.77 3.57
C VAL A 91 -1.14 -3.88 2.43
N ALA A 92 -0.10 -3.09 2.68
CA ALA A 92 0.59 -2.30 1.67
C ALA A 92 1.96 -2.87 1.39
N LEU A 93 2.22 -3.17 0.12
CA LEU A 93 3.50 -3.65 -0.38
C LEU A 93 4.09 -2.61 -1.34
N GLY A 94 5.40 -2.40 -1.22
CA GLY A 94 6.20 -1.62 -2.14
C GLY A 94 7.42 -2.41 -2.58
N ALA A 95 7.73 -2.41 -3.87
CA ALA A 95 8.91 -3.07 -4.42
C ALA A 95 9.53 -2.31 -5.58
N GLY A 96 10.84 -2.54 -5.79
CA GLY A 96 11.58 -1.96 -6.90
C GLY A 96 11.60 -0.43 -6.86
N ILE A 97 11.72 0.13 -5.66
CA ILE A 97 11.78 1.57 -5.46
C ILE A 97 13.19 2.01 -5.80
N SER A 98 13.34 2.70 -6.92
CA SER A 98 14.62 3.24 -7.38
C SER A 98 14.50 4.73 -7.65
N SER A 99 15.55 5.50 -7.42
CA SER A 99 15.54 6.93 -7.73
C SER A 99 16.90 7.48 -8.14
N THR A 100 16.89 8.48 -9.03
CA THR A 100 18.07 9.31 -9.33
C THR A 100 18.00 10.70 -8.67
N SER A 101 17.01 10.93 -7.80
CA SER A 101 16.92 12.17 -7.01
C SER A 101 18.08 12.28 -6.02
N GLN A 102 18.57 13.51 -5.81
CA GLN A 102 19.58 13.82 -4.78
C GLN A 102 18.98 13.90 -3.37
N HIS A 103 17.65 13.88 -3.25
CA HIS A 103 16.95 13.90 -1.98
C HIS A 103 16.55 12.49 -1.55
N ALA A 104 16.48 12.27 -0.23
CA ALA A 104 16.03 11.00 0.31
C ALA A 104 14.61 10.65 -0.17
N VAL A 105 14.37 9.39 -0.52
CA VAL A 105 13.04 8.92 -0.92
C VAL A 105 12.35 8.31 0.28
N HIS A 106 11.18 8.84 0.63
CA HIS A 106 10.38 8.33 1.73
C HIS A 106 9.16 7.59 1.22
N THR A 107 8.71 6.59 1.96
CA THR A 107 7.32 6.11 1.89
C THR A 107 6.62 6.43 3.19
N THR A 108 5.63 7.31 3.15
CA THR A 108 4.84 7.64 4.32
C THR A 108 3.82 6.54 4.58
N VAL A 109 3.85 5.94 5.77
CA VAL A 109 2.82 5.01 6.22
C VAL A 109 1.57 5.78 6.58
N ASN A 110 1.70 6.78 7.46
CA ASN A 110 0.64 7.72 7.76
C ASN A 110 1.22 9.02 8.35
N GLN A 111 0.42 10.07 8.31
CA GLN A 111 0.61 11.33 8.99
C GLN A 111 -0.76 11.79 9.50
N GLY A 112 -0.94 11.85 10.81
CA GLY A 112 -2.18 12.30 11.44
C GLY A 112 -1.89 13.10 12.70
N ALA A 113 -2.93 13.70 13.28
CA ALA A 113 -2.77 14.41 14.55
C ALA A 113 -2.20 13.45 15.63
N ALA A 114 -1.16 13.88 16.33
CA ALA A 114 -0.59 13.10 17.41
C ALA A 114 -1.57 13.10 18.60
N ARG A 115 -1.96 11.91 19.03
CA ARG A 115 -2.80 11.72 20.22
C ARG A 115 -1.97 11.34 21.44
N PRO A 116 -2.50 11.47 22.67
CA PRO A 116 -1.77 11.08 23.88
C PRO A 116 -1.32 9.61 23.91
N ASN A 117 -1.97 8.74 23.12
CA ASN A 117 -1.67 7.32 22.98
C ASN A 117 -0.66 6.99 21.85
N ALA A 118 -0.09 8.00 21.18
CA ALA A 118 0.93 7.82 20.15
C ALA A 118 2.12 7.02 20.69
N SER A 119 2.38 5.85 20.11
CA SER A 119 3.40 4.92 20.59
C SER A 119 4.01 4.07 19.49
N VAL A 120 5.23 3.61 19.73
CA VAL A 120 5.98 2.69 18.86
C VAL A 120 6.55 1.57 19.71
N GLY A 121 6.24 0.32 19.37
CA GLY A 121 6.60 -0.84 20.18
C GLY A 121 6.05 -0.80 21.61
N GLY A 122 4.91 -0.11 21.81
CA GLY A 122 4.30 0.12 23.13
C GLY A 122 4.98 1.22 23.96
N LYS A 123 6.00 1.91 23.44
CA LYS A 123 6.64 3.05 24.10
C LYS A 123 6.06 4.36 23.55
N ALA A 124 5.68 5.28 24.43
CA ALA A 124 5.15 6.58 24.03
C ALA A 124 6.16 7.37 23.18
N VAL A 125 5.68 7.98 22.09
CA VAL A 125 6.48 8.92 21.28
C VAL A 125 6.29 10.31 21.87
N ARG A 126 7.32 10.85 22.52
CA ARG A 126 7.22 12.13 23.24
C ARG A 126 7.05 13.30 22.26
N PRO A 127 6.27 14.34 22.60
CA PRO A 127 6.25 15.59 21.85
C PRO A 127 7.67 16.15 21.65
N GLY A 128 7.94 16.67 20.45
CA GLY A 128 9.27 17.12 20.02
C GLY A 128 10.14 16.01 19.41
N THR A 129 9.69 14.75 19.38
CA THR A 129 10.39 13.69 18.64
C THR A 129 10.34 14.00 17.15
N ASP A 130 11.50 14.07 16.50
CA ASP A 130 11.62 14.35 15.07
C ASP A 130 12.45 13.26 14.39
N SER A 131 11.81 12.50 13.49
CA SER A 131 12.44 11.57 12.57
C SER A 131 13.34 10.53 13.25
N ALA A 132 12.93 10.07 14.44
CA ALA A 132 13.68 9.10 15.22
C ALA A 132 13.60 7.71 14.58
N ALA A 133 14.76 7.09 14.36
CA ALA A 133 14.83 5.72 13.85
C ALA A 133 14.23 4.72 14.85
N THR A 134 13.53 3.72 14.34
CA THR A 134 12.93 2.66 15.16
C THR A 134 13.00 1.30 14.46
N GLY A 135 13.25 0.25 15.25
CA GLY A 135 13.17 -1.15 14.80
C GLY A 135 11.94 -1.88 15.33
N ALA A 136 10.94 -1.16 15.85
CA ALA A 136 9.74 -1.78 16.40
C ALA A 136 8.90 -2.45 15.30
N SER A 137 8.27 -3.57 15.64
CA SER A 137 7.40 -4.31 14.72
C SER A 137 5.99 -3.73 14.62
N TRP A 138 5.63 -2.75 15.45
CA TRP A 138 4.33 -2.09 15.41
C TRP A 138 4.35 -0.70 16.03
N ALA A 139 3.35 0.09 15.67
CA ALA A 139 3.06 1.40 16.22
C ALA A 139 1.55 1.60 16.37
N TYR A 140 1.18 2.66 17.08
CA TYR A 140 -0.22 3.00 17.34
C TYR A 140 -0.38 4.51 17.51
N ASN A 141 -1.43 5.08 16.94
CA ASN A 141 -1.85 6.45 17.20
C ASN A 141 -3.36 6.56 16.98
N ASP A 142 -4.03 7.23 17.90
CA ASP A 142 -5.49 7.42 17.89
C ASP A 142 -6.24 6.09 17.97
N GLU A 143 -6.80 5.63 16.85
CA GLU A 143 -7.53 4.37 16.70
C GLU A 143 -6.96 3.52 15.56
N ILE A 144 -5.70 3.77 15.17
CA ILE A 144 -5.07 3.08 14.03
C ILE A 144 -3.82 2.35 14.50
N GLY A 145 -3.80 1.04 14.25
CA GLY A 145 -2.61 0.20 14.38
C GLY A 145 -1.79 0.12 13.10
N TYR A 146 -0.47 0.09 13.27
CA TYR A 146 0.50 -0.09 12.19
C TYR A 146 1.41 -1.27 12.54
N VAL A 147 1.62 -2.20 11.61
CA VAL A 147 2.50 -3.37 11.80
C VAL A 147 3.49 -3.49 10.65
N PHE A 148 4.74 -3.84 10.96
CA PHE A 148 5.84 -3.92 10.01
C PHE A 148 6.40 -5.36 9.97
N PRO A 149 5.77 -6.27 9.21
CA PRO A 149 6.11 -7.70 9.24
C PRO A 149 7.53 -8.00 8.76
N GLU A 150 8.11 -7.16 7.89
CA GLU A 150 9.49 -7.28 7.40
C GLU A 150 10.45 -6.24 8.04
N GLY A 151 9.98 -5.42 8.98
CA GLY A 151 10.74 -4.28 9.50
C GLY A 151 11.10 -3.27 8.40
N GLY A 152 12.26 -2.61 8.53
CA GLY A 152 12.78 -1.65 7.55
C GLY A 152 13.39 -0.40 8.19
N PRO A 153 13.87 0.56 7.38
CA PRO A 153 14.43 1.84 7.86
C PRO A 153 13.30 2.79 8.31
N LEU A 154 12.56 2.39 9.34
CA LEU A 154 11.41 3.11 9.86
C LEU A 154 11.83 4.31 10.70
N LYS A 155 11.13 5.43 10.50
CA LYS A 155 11.25 6.64 11.30
C LYS A 155 9.89 7.07 11.82
N VAL A 156 9.90 7.67 13.01
CA VAL A 156 8.71 8.22 13.66
C VAL A 156 8.96 9.65 14.14
N SER A 157 7.93 10.48 14.01
CA SER A 157 7.88 11.84 14.54
C SER A 157 6.64 12.03 15.41
N ASN A 158 6.78 12.85 16.45
CA ASN A 158 5.71 13.52 17.17
C ASN A 158 6.13 14.99 17.31
N LYS A 159 6.07 15.72 16.20
CA LYS A 159 6.67 17.04 16.04
C LYS A 159 5.58 18.11 15.94
N GLU A 160 5.79 19.25 16.59
CA GLU A 160 4.93 20.43 16.39
C GLU A 160 5.16 20.96 14.96
N GLN A 161 4.10 20.94 14.17
CA GLN A 161 4.03 21.56 12.85
C GLN A 161 3.22 22.84 12.96
N THR A 162 3.57 23.83 12.12
CA THR A 162 2.89 25.12 12.05
C THR A 162 2.47 25.39 10.62
N GLY A 163 1.23 25.82 10.41
CA GLY A 163 0.73 26.27 9.11
C GLY A 163 -0.56 27.06 9.26
N SER A 164 -1.02 27.66 8.17
CA SER A 164 -2.20 28.52 8.15
C SER A 164 -3.01 28.30 6.87
N TRP A 165 -4.32 28.47 6.97
CA TRP A 165 -5.11 28.75 5.78
C TRP A 165 -4.83 30.17 5.27
N LEU A 166 -5.18 30.43 4.01
CA LEU A 166 -5.13 31.78 3.47
C LEU A 166 -5.98 32.71 4.36
N ASP A 167 -5.43 33.88 4.70
CA ASP A 167 -6.07 34.91 5.53
C ASP A 167 -6.50 34.45 6.93
N ARG A 168 -5.85 33.43 7.49
CA ARG A 168 -6.06 32.96 8.88
C ARG A 168 -4.75 32.96 9.64
N ASP A 169 -4.84 33.11 10.97
CA ASP A 169 -3.67 32.98 11.83
C ASP A 169 -3.10 31.56 11.78
N PRO A 170 -1.76 31.40 11.88
CA PRO A 170 -1.13 30.09 11.96
C PRO A 170 -1.60 29.29 13.17
N VAL A 171 -1.81 28.01 12.95
CA VAL A 171 -2.09 27.03 14.01
C VAL A 171 -0.89 26.11 14.20
N LYS A 172 -0.74 25.64 15.43
CA LYS A 172 0.29 24.68 15.84
C LYS A 172 -0.35 23.36 16.21
N ARG A 173 0.16 22.26 15.67
CA ARG A 173 -0.35 20.91 15.90
C ARG A 173 0.80 19.93 15.98
N ASN A 174 0.76 19.01 16.94
CA ASN A 174 1.69 17.90 16.94
C ASN A 174 1.22 16.84 15.95
N ALA A 175 2.10 16.38 15.08
CA ALA A 175 1.82 15.34 14.09
C ALA A 175 2.55 14.05 14.43
N PHE A 176 1.79 12.96 14.41
CA PHE A 176 2.35 11.62 14.42
C PHE A 176 2.60 11.22 12.96
N THR A 177 3.87 11.18 12.58
CA THR A 177 4.29 10.82 11.22
C THR A 177 5.15 9.57 11.29
N LEU A 178 4.81 8.58 10.47
CA LEU A 178 5.48 7.29 10.39
C LEU A 178 5.84 7.03 8.93
N PHE A 179 7.11 6.76 8.65
CA PHE A 179 7.58 6.60 7.28
C PHE A 179 8.80 5.69 7.20
N PHE A 180 8.97 5.06 6.03
CA PHE A 180 10.21 4.39 5.63
C PHE A 180 11.12 5.42 4.96
N ASP A 181 12.37 5.49 5.40
CA ASP A 181 13.41 6.28 4.75
C ASP A 181 14.29 5.37 3.89
N HIS A 182 14.08 5.39 2.57
CA HIS A 182 14.84 4.57 1.63
C HIS A 182 16.23 5.16 1.30
N GLY A 183 16.58 6.29 1.92
CA GLY A 183 17.82 7.01 1.66
C GLY A 183 17.81 7.77 0.34
N THR A 184 18.96 8.34 0.01
CA THR A 184 19.21 9.00 -1.28
C THR A 184 19.56 7.96 -2.33
N THR A 185 19.03 8.13 -3.55
CA THR A 185 19.23 7.22 -4.68
C THR A 185 19.05 5.73 -4.34
N PRO A 186 17.89 5.31 -3.77
CA PRO A 186 17.62 3.91 -3.56
C PRO A 186 17.72 3.13 -4.88
N ASP A 187 18.09 1.86 -4.78
CA ASP A 187 18.11 0.92 -5.89
C ASP A 187 17.40 -0.37 -5.48
N GLY A 188 16.22 -0.60 -6.02
CA GLY A 188 15.42 -1.80 -5.74
C GLY A 188 14.88 -1.89 -4.31
N ALA A 189 14.71 -0.75 -3.62
CA ALA A 189 14.20 -0.73 -2.24
C ALA A 189 12.76 -1.25 -2.17
N LYS A 190 12.36 -1.71 -0.97
CA LYS A 190 11.04 -2.29 -0.72
C LYS A 190 10.50 -1.88 0.65
N TYR A 191 9.19 -1.96 0.81
CA TYR A 191 8.53 -1.84 2.11
C TYR A 191 7.37 -2.82 2.21
N ALA A 192 6.99 -3.15 3.45
CA ALA A 192 5.77 -3.87 3.76
C ALA A 192 5.20 -3.35 5.08
N TYR A 193 3.93 -2.94 5.09
CA TYR A 193 3.23 -2.59 6.32
C TYR A 193 1.77 -3.06 6.28
N VAL A 194 1.20 -3.25 7.45
CA VAL A 194 -0.21 -3.60 7.64
C VAL A 194 -0.86 -2.50 8.47
N LEU A 195 -2.02 -2.03 8.04
CA LEU A 195 -2.88 -1.14 8.80
C LEU A 195 -3.98 -1.94 9.47
N LEU A 196 -4.30 -1.58 10.71
CA LEU A 196 -5.38 -2.15 11.52
C LEU A 196 -6.27 -0.99 12.03
N PRO A 197 -7.18 -0.45 11.20
CA PRO A 197 -8.10 0.60 11.62
C PRO A 197 -9.08 0.10 12.70
N GLY A 198 -9.33 0.90 13.73
CA GLY A 198 -10.25 0.58 14.82
C GLY A 198 -9.78 -0.52 15.78
N ALA A 199 -8.54 -1.01 15.63
CA ALA A 199 -7.98 -2.03 16.54
C ALA A 199 -7.49 -1.39 17.84
N THR A 200 -7.58 -2.11 18.96
CA THR A 200 -6.95 -1.66 20.23
C THR A 200 -5.43 -1.91 20.20
N PRO A 201 -4.62 -1.20 21.01
CA PRO A 201 -3.18 -1.45 21.11
C PRO A 201 -2.84 -2.92 21.40
N GLU A 202 -3.64 -3.62 22.22
CA GLU A 202 -3.44 -5.03 22.56
C GLU A 202 -3.67 -5.93 21.34
N LYS A 203 -4.69 -5.64 20.53
CA LYS A 203 -4.94 -6.35 19.27
C LYS A 203 -3.80 -6.13 18.29
N VAL A 204 -3.32 -4.89 18.16
CA VAL A 204 -2.20 -4.54 17.26
C VAL A 204 -0.92 -5.25 17.69
N ARG A 205 -0.58 -5.22 18.97
CA ARG A 205 0.56 -5.97 19.52
C ARG A 205 0.44 -7.47 19.25
N SER A 206 -0.75 -8.04 19.44
CA SER A 206 -1.00 -9.47 19.22
C SER A 206 -0.87 -9.84 17.74
N TYR A 207 -1.43 -9.01 16.85
CA TYR A 207 -1.29 -9.17 15.40
C TYR A 207 0.18 -9.06 14.97
N ALA A 208 0.94 -8.09 15.51
CA ALA A 208 2.35 -7.92 15.19
C ALA A 208 3.22 -9.11 15.59
N ALA A 209 2.86 -9.80 16.69
CA ALA A 209 3.54 -11.02 17.11
C ALA A 209 3.21 -12.23 16.23
N LYS A 210 2.04 -12.25 15.61
CA LYS A 210 1.57 -13.34 14.74
C LYS A 210 0.65 -12.81 13.63
N PRO A 211 1.22 -12.22 12.56
CA PRO A 211 0.42 -11.67 11.48
C PRO A 211 -0.46 -12.75 10.84
N VAL A 212 -1.74 -12.43 10.63
CA VAL A 212 -2.69 -13.36 10.02
C VAL A 212 -2.45 -13.46 8.51
N VAL A 213 -2.29 -12.30 7.85
CA VAL A 213 -1.97 -12.24 6.42
C VAL A 213 -0.49 -12.58 6.20
N LYS A 214 -0.25 -13.50 5.27
CA LYS A 214 1.09 -13.89 4.85
C LYS A 214 1.48 -13.16 3.57
N ILE A 215 2.64 -12.54 3.54
CA ILE A 215 3.26 -12.05 2.30
C ILE A 215 3.86 -13.26 1.59
N LEU A 216 3.38 -13.54 0.38
CA LEU A 216 3.87 -14.64 -0.44
C LEU A 216 5.04 -14.20 -1.34
N ARG A 217 4.97 -12.97 -1.84
CA ARG A 217 5.99 -12.38 -2.71
C ARG A 217 5.89 -10.86 -2.68
N ASN A 218 7.01 -10.15 -2.71
CA ASN A 218 7.07 -8.70 -2.82
C ASN A 218 8.31 -8.29 -3.60
N ASP A 219 8.22 -8.33 -4.93
CA ASP A 219 9.26 -7.89 -5.84
C ASP A 219 8.68 -7.16 -7.06
N GLU A 220 9.54 -6.80 -8.01
CA GLU A 220 9.18 -6.05 -9.20
C GLU A 220 8.23 -6.77 -10.16
N GLN A 221 8.16 -8.10 -10.07
CA GLN A 221 7.35 -8.93 -10.96
C GLN A 221 6.00 -9.23 -10.34
N VAL A 222 5.99 -9.54 -9.03
CA VAL A 222 4.79 -9.96 -8.31
C VAL A 222 4.77 -9.43 -6.89
N GLN A 223 3.62 -8.87 -6.50
CA GLN A 223 3.30 -8.53 -5.12
C GLN A 223 2.07 -9.33 -4.72
N ALA A 224 2.17 -10.17 -3.70
CA ALA A 224 1.12 -11.12 -3.37
C ALA A 224 1.02 -11.42 -1.87
N VAL A 225 -0.21 -11.58 -1.42
CA VAL A 225 -0.56 -11.91 -0.03
C VAL A 225 -1.61 -13.03 0.04
N ARG A 226 -1.62 -13.76 1.15
CA ARG A 226 -2.60 -14.80 1.47
C ARG A 226 -3.20 -14.55 2.84
N HIS A 227 -4.53 -14.50 2.89
CA HIS A 227 -5.27 -14.61 4.15
C HIS A 227 -5.72 -16.06 4.35
N PRO A 228 -5.11 -16.84 5.26
CA PRO A 228 -5.36 -18.27 5.36
C PRO A 228 -6.77 -18.62 5.85
N ARG A 229 -7.36 -17.82 6.76
CA ARG A 229 -8.71 -18.11 7.30
C ARG A 229 -9.80 -17.85 6.25
N LEU A 230 -9.75 -16.70 5.56
CA LEU A 230 -10.61 -16.37 4.42
C LEU A 230 -10.34 -17.22 3.17
N ARG A 231 -9.28 -18.04 3.17
CA ARG A 231 -8.84 -18.81 2.01
C ARG A 231 -8.74 -17.96 0.73
N LEU A 232 -8.31 -16.70 0.89
CA LEU A 232 -8.19 -15.70 -0.16
C LEU A 232 -6.73 -15.35 -0.44
N THR A 233 -6.30 -15.47 -1.69
CA THR A 233 -5.00 -14.98 -2.18
C THR A 233 -5.25 -13.79 -3.08
N MET A 234 -4.48 -12.72 -2.91
CA MET A 234 -4.50 -11.59 -3.82
C MET A 234 -3.10 -11.33 -4.34
N ALA A 235 -2.98 -11.06 -5.64
CA ALA A 235 -1.68 -10.89 -6.30
C ALA A 235 -1.76 -9.87 -7.44
N THR A 236 -0.78 -8.98 -7.49
CA THR A 236 -0.49 -8.12 -8.63
C THR A 236 0.66 -8.72 -9.40
N PHE A 237 0.43 -9.14 -10.64
CA PHE A 237 1.44 -9.57 -11.59
C PHE A 237 1.73 -8.41 -12.55
N HIS A 238 2.94 -7.85 -12.49
CA HIS A 238 3.41 -6.78 -13.39
C HIS A 238 3.86 -7.32 -14.76
N ALA A 239 4.02 -8.64 -14.88
CA ALA A 239 4.33 -9.37 -16.10
C ALA A 239 3.71 -10.78 -16.04
N ALA A 240 3.70 -11.49 -17.18
CA ALA A 240 3.44 -12.93 -17.20
C ALA A 240 4.34 -13.65 -16.20
N GLY A 241 3.81 -14.61 -15.45
CA GLY A 241 4.58 -15.20 -14.38
C GLY A 241 3.86 -16.24 -13.55
N SER A 242 4.53 -16.63 -12.47
CA SER A 242 4.02 -17.63 -11.53
C SER A 242 4.23 -17.20 -10.08
N LEU A 243 3.32 -17.64 -9.24
CA LEU A 243 3.34 -17.45 -7.80
C LEU A 243 3.20 -18.82 -7.13
N ASP A 244 4.16 -19.16 -6.27
CA ASP A 244 4.07 -20.32 -5.39
C ASP A 244 3.03 -20.06 -4.30
N LEU A 245 2.06 -20.96 -4.17
CA LEU A 245 1.03 -20.93 -3.13
C LEU A 245 1.35 -21.87 -1.96
N GLY A 246 2.51 -22.53 -2.00
CA GLY A 246 2.94 -23.57 -1.08
C GLY A 246 2.36 -24.95 -1.40
N SER A 247 2.91 -25.98 -0.76
CA SER A 247 2.44 -27.38 -0.91
C SER A 247 2.41 -27.89 -2.36
N GLY A 248 3.38 -27.46 -3.18
CA GLY A 248 3.47 -27.82 -4.60
C GLY A 248 2.39 -27.20 -5.48
N ARG A 249 1.69 -26.16 -4.99
CA ARG A 249 0.66 -25.44 -5.73
C ARG A 249 1.24 -24.17 -6.37
N THR A 250 0.80 -23.84 -7.56
CA THR A 250 1.25 -22.63 -8.27
C THR A 250 0.09 -21.96 -8.98
N LEU A 251 -0.02 -20.64 -8.83
CA LEU A 251 -0.87 -19.77 -9.64
C LEU A 251 -0.04 -19.17 -10.77
N ARG A 252 -0.49 -19.29 -12.02
CA ARG A 252 0.21 -18.75 -13.19
C ARG A 252 -0.72 -17.87 -14.01
N VAL A 253 -0.16 -16.79 -14.56
CA VAL A 253 -0.81 -15.90 -15.54
C VAL A 253 0.12 -15.74 -16.74
N ASP A 254 -0.44 -15.62 -17.93
CA ASP A 254 0.32 -15.43 -19.18
C ASP A 254 0.47 -13.95 -19.58
N GLN A 255 -0.11 -13.04 -18.80
CA GLN A 255 -0.13 -11.59 -19.03
C GLN A 255 -0.11 -10.85 -17.69
N PRO A 256 0.27 -9.55 -17.65
CA PRO A 256 0.08 -8.72 -16.46
C PRO A 256 -1.37 -8.74 -15.99
N ALA A 257 -1.61 -8.90 -14.69
CA ALA A 257 -2.95 -9.03 -14.15
C ALA A 257 -2.99 -8.78 -12.64
N ILE A 258 -4.11 -8.23 -12.17
CA ILE A 258 -4.46 -8.16 -10.75
C ILE A 258 -5.45 -9.30 -10.49
N ILE A 259 -5.10 -10.20 -9.59
CA ILE A 259 -5.78 -11.47 -9.36
C ILE A 259 -6.28 -11.56 -7.92
N MET A 260 -7.52 -11.98 -7.74
CA MET A 260 -8.01 -12.58 -6.49
C MET A 260 -8.31 -14.05 -6.76
N LEU A 261 -7.78 -14.93 -5.93
CA LEU A 261 -8.09 -16.37 -5.90
C LEU A 261 -8.78 -16.67 -4.57
N ASP A 262 -10.10 -16.82 -4.65
CA ASP A 262 -10.96 -17.23 -3.56
C ASP A 262 -11.13 -18.75 -3.61
N GLU A 263 -10.80 -19.41 -2.50
CA GLU A 263 -10.95 -20.85 -2.35
C GLU A 263 -11.86 -21.23 -1.19
N ASP A 264 -12.63 -20.31 -0.61
CA ASP A 264 -13.47 -20.62 0.55
C ASP A 264 -14.61 -21.58 0.21
N GLY A 265 -15.14 -21.50 -1.00
CA GLY A 265 -16.22 -22.36 -1.52
C GLY A 265 -15.81 -23.76 -2.00
N SER A 266 -16.76 -24.44 -2.64
CA SER A 266 -16.57 -25.79 -3.22
C SER A 266 -15.69 -25.80 -4.48
N SER A 267 -15.60 -24.67 -5.18
CA SER A 267 -14.74 -24.45 -6.33
C SER A 267 -13.90 -23.18 -6.13
N ALA A 268 -12.65 -23.19 -6.60
CA ALA A 268 -11.83 -21.99 -6.66
C ALA A 268 -12.45 -20.99 -7.63
N VAL A 269 -12.71 -19.77 -7.16
CA VAL A 269 -13.20 -18.64 -7.94
C VAL A 269 -12.04 -17.67 -8.13
N VAL A 270 -11.90 -17.16 -9.36
CA VAL A 270 -10.87 -16.19 -9.67
C VAL A 270 -11.52 -14.93 -10.21
N SER A 271 -11.07 -13.79 -9.69
CA SER A 271 -11.37 -12.45 -10.20
C SER A 271 -10.11 -11.88 -10.83
N VAL A 272 -10.22 -11.31 -12.03
CA VAL A 272 -9.11 -10.79 -12.82
C VAL A 272 -9.42 -9.38 -13.31
N ALA A 273 -8.44 -8.49 -13.21
CA ALA A 273 -8.47 -7.19 -13.87
C ALA A 273 -7.10 -6.86 -14.51
N ASN A 274 -7.12 -6.07 -15.57
CA ASN A 274 -5.95 -5.44 -16.16
C ASN A 274 -6.33 -3.99 -16.52
N PRO A 275 -5.68 -2.97 -15.94
CA PRO A 275 -6.03 -1.57 -16.18
C PRO A 275 -5.45 -0.98 -17.46
N ASP A 276 -4.49 -1.64 -18.10
CA ASP A 276 -3.65 -1.03 -19.15
C ASP A 276 -4.02 -1.49 -20.57
N GLN A 277 -4.45 -2.74 -20.72
CA GLN A 277 -4.60 -3.37 -22.02
C GLN A 277 -6.08 -3.62 -22.36
N PRO A 278 -6.66 -2.91 -23.34
CA PRO A 278 -8.06 -3.10 -23.73
C PRO A 278 -8.27 -4.43 -24.46
N GLY A 279 -9.33 -5.16 -24.09
CA GLY A 279 -9.74 -6.38 -24.79
C GLY A 279 -8.80 -7.58 -24.59
N LEU A 280 -7.89 -7.51 -23.61
CA LEU A 280 -6.96 -8.57 -23.28
C LEU A 280 -7.70 -9.82 -22.79
N THR A 281 -7.26 -11.02 -23.20
CA THR A 281 -7.66 -12.27 -22.54
C THR A 281 -6.50 -12.77 -21.70
N VAL A 282 -6.70 -12.86 -20.38
CA VAL A 282 -5.70 -13.41 -19.44
C VAL A 282 -6.00 -14.87 -19.18
N SER A 283 -5.03 -15.75 -19.41
CA SER A 283 -5.14 -17.15 -19.03
C SER A 283 -4.60 -17.38 -17.62
N VAL A 284 -5.47 -17.81 -16.71
CA VAL A 284 -5.07 -18.17 -15.33
C VAL A 284 -5.02 -19.69 -15.20
N THR A 285 -3.92 -20.20 -14.66
CA THR A 285 -3.72 -21.63 -14.37
C THR A 285 -3.43 -21.81 -12.88
N LEU A 286 -4.20 -22.68 -12.23
CA LEU A 286 -3.94 -23.16 -10.87
C LEU A 286 -3.47 -24.61 -10.96
N ALA A 287 -2.18 -24.84 -10.72
CA ALA A 287 -1.57 -26.16 -10.68
C ALA A 287 -1.45 -26.64 -9.22
N ALA A 288 -1.69 -27.92 -9.00
CA ALA A 288 -1.49 -28.64 -7.75
C ALA A 288 -1.00 -30.08 -8.07
N PRO A 289 -0.44 -30.82 -7.10
CA PRO A 289 -0.07 -32.22 -7.33
C PRO A 289 -1.25 -33.04 -7.86
N GLY A 290 -1.09 -33.61 -9.07
CA GLY A 290 -2.12 -34.44 -9.72
C GLY A 290 -3.34 -33.70 -10.27
N ARG A 291 -3.39 -32.36 -10.22
CA ARG A 291 -4.55 -31.58 -10.72
C ARG A 291 -4.14 -30.20 -11.23
N THR A 292 -4.59 -29.87 -12.45
CA THR A 292 -4.45 -28.53 -13.03
C THR A 292 -5.82 -28.01 -13.44
N ARG A 293 -6.14 -26.78 -13.06
CA ARG A 293 -7.34 -26.06 -13.49
C ARG A 293 -6.94 -24.82 -14.28
N ARG A 294 -7.70 -24.47 -15.32
CA ARG A 294 -7.36 -23.33 -16.19
C ARG A 294 -8.62 -22.66 -16.71
N ALA A 295 -8.59 -21.33 -16.82
CA ALA A 295 -9.61 -20.57 -17.53
C ALA A 295 -9.01 -19.33 -18.20
N GLY A 296 -9.63 -18.90 -19.31
CA GLY A 296 -9.34 -17.62 -19.96
C GLY A 296 -10.34 -16.56 -19.50
N PHE A 297 -9.85 -15.35 -19.22
CA PHE A 297 -10.62 -14.22 -18.70
C PHE A 297 -10.63 -13.11 -19.75
N PRO A 298 -11.69 -13.00 -20.56
CA PRO A 298 -11.80 -11.93 -21.54
C PRO A 298 -12.13 -10.61 -20.83
N LEU A 299 -11.15 -9.70 -20.78
CA LEU A 299 -11.27 -8.42 -20.10
C LEU A 299 -11.90 -7.35 -21.00
N GLY A 300 -12.45 -6.32 -20.38
CA GLY A 300 -13.15 -5.25 -21.07
C GLY A 300 -12.23 -4.30 -21.87
N ALA A 301 -12.87 -3.47 -22.70
CA ALA A 301 -12.26 -2.36 -23.41
C ALA A 301 -13.13 -1.09 -23.27
N GLY A 302 -12.60 0.06 -23.66
CA GLY A 302 -13.31 1.34 -23.60
C GLY A 302 -13.81 1.65 -22.18
N PRO A 303 -15.12 1.88 -21.96
CA PRO A 303 -15.65 2.17 -20.62
C PRO A 303 -15.54 0.99 -19.64
N ASN A 304 -15.24 -0.23 -20.13
CA ASN A 304 -15.04 -1.42 -19.30
C ASN A 304 -13.56 -1.78 -19.11
N LEU A 305 -12.61 -0.97 -19.60
CA LEU A 305 -11.18 -1.18 -19.32
C LEU A 305 -10.95 -1.17 -17.80
N GLY A 306 -10.17 -2.13 -17.29
CA GLY A 306 -9.94 -2.29 -15.85
C GLY A 306 -11.08 -2.93 -15.06
N LYS A 307 -12.25 -3.20 -15.68
CA LYS A 307 -13.36 -3.87 -14.99
C LYS A 307 -12.96 -5.30 -14.60
N THR A 308 -13.30 -5.70 -13.38
CA THR A 308 -13.09 -7.06 -12.88
C THR A 308 -13.97 -8.07 -13.63
N VAL A 309 -13.39 -9.21 -13.99
CA VAL A 309 -14.07 -10.39 -14.53
C VAL A 309 -13.86 -11.55 -13.57
N THR A 310 -14.96 -12.17 -13.14
CA THR A 310 -14.95 -13.24 -12.13
C THR A 310 -15.59 -14.51 -12.67
N GLN A 311 -14.91 -15.64 -12.48
CA GLN A 311 -15.46 -16.96 -12.83
C GLN A 311 -14.75 -18.10 -12.06
N PRO A 312 -15.38 -19.28 -11.91
CA PRO A 312 -14.74 -20.46 -11.36
C PRO A 312 -13.61 -21.00 -12.26
N LEU A 313 -12.53 -21.51 -11.64
CA LEU A 313 -11.54 -22.33 -12.33
C LEU A 313 -12.03 -23.78 -12.43
N ARG A 314 -12.10 -24.30 -13.65
CA ARG A 314 -12.49 -25.67 -13.96
C ARG A 314 -11.25 -26.55 -14.20
#